data_AF-A0A5E7MPN6-F1
#
_entry.id   AF-A0A5E7MPN6-F1
#
_cell.length_a   1.000
_cell.length_b   1.000
_cell.length_c   1.000
_cell.angle_alpha   90.00
_cell.angle_beta   90.00
_cell.angle_gamma   90.00
#
_symmetry.space_group_name_H-M   'P 1'
#
loop_
_entity.id
_entity.type
_entity.pdbx_description
1 polymer ?
#
loop_
_entity_poly.entity_id
_entity_poly.type
_entity_poly.pdbx_seq_one_letter_code
_entity_poly.pdbx_strand_id
1 'polypeptide(L)'
;MIDRVEAQFDIKPERLIGDTAYGTAPMLAWMVEEKDIEPHVPVWDKTERKNDSFSSNDFHWNEEAEEYRCPAGNILRSEWRAFKNERSHVTKANTIIFRSRQTDCATCPMKAKCCPNTPIRKIVRSVHEAARDVARRIAATPEYVRSRHERKKVEMLFAHLKRILKLDRLQLRGMSGASDEFTLAAAVQNLRRLAKFASQGPPSTG
;
A
#
# COMPACT_ATOMS: atom_id res chain seq x y z
N MET A 1 0.73 -13.35 -9.16
CA MET A 1 1.98 -13.20 -9.94
C MET A 1 3.17 -13.70 -9.15
N ILE A 2 3.40 -13.19 -7.94
CA ILE A 2 4.49 -13.66 -7.06
C ILE A 2 4.37 -15.16 -6.79
N ASP A 3 3.19 -15.67 -6.42
CA ASP A 3 2.98 -17.11 -6.17
C ASP A 3 3.37 -17.98 -7.38
N ARG A 4 3.11 -17.48 -8.60
CA ARG A 4 3.48 -18.19 -9.83
C ARG A 4 4.99 -18.19 -10.04
N VAL A 5 5.67 -17.08 -9.75
CA VAL A 5 7.14 -16.99 -9.88
C VAL A 5 7.81 -17.88 -8.84
N GLU A 6 7.31 -17.87 -7.60
CA GLU A 6 7.75 -18.75 -6.53
C GLU A 6 7.56 -20.22 -6.94
N ALA A 7 6.36 -20.62 -7.38
CA ALA A 7 6.09 -22.00 -7.78
C ALA A 7 6.89 -22.48 -9.00
N GLN A 8 7.22 -21.58 -9.95
CA GLN A 8 7.91 -21.97 -11.19
C GLN A 8 9.44 -21.89 -11.10
N PHE A 9 9.96 -20.96 -10.33
CA PHE A 9 11.38 -20.62 -10.32
C PHE A 9 12.02 -20.71 -8.95
N ASP A 10 11.25 -20.97 -7.89
CA ASP A 10 11.73 -20.96 -6.49
C ASP A 10 12.39 -19.62 -6.10
N ILE A 11 11.84 -18.52 -6.64
CA ILE A 11 12.31 -17.16 -6.38
C ILE A 11 11.23 -16.39 -5.65
N LYS A 12 11.61 -15.86 -4.48
CA LYS A 12 10.79 -14.97 -3.67
C LYS A 12 11.54 -13.66 -3.40
N PRO A 13 10.96 -12.49 -3.71
CA PRO A 13 11.64 -11.23 -3.48
C PRO A 13 11.62 -10.87 -2.00
N GLU A 14 12.73 -10.39 -1.46
CA GLU A 14 12.79 -9.84 -0.08
C GLU A 14 11.97 -8.55 0.05
N ARG A 15 11.90 -7.77 -1.04
CA ARG A 15 11.16 -6.50 -1.10
C ARG A 15 10.41 -6.34 -2.41
N LEU A 16 9.23 -5.71 -2.35
CA LEU A 16 8.39 -5.52 -3.53
C LEU A 16 7.95 -4.06 -3.66
N ILE A 17 8.31 -3.43 -4.79
CA ILE A 17 7.84 -2.09 -5.15
C ILE A 17 6.59 -2.18 -6.03
N GLY A 18 5.57 -1.42 -5.67
CA GLY A 18 4.32 -1.26 -6.43
C GLY A 18 3.93 0.20 -6.58
N ASP A 19 2.97 0.47 -7.46
CA ASP A 19 2.28 1.76 -7.45
C ASP A 19 1.26 1.82 -6.29
N THR A 20 0.70 3.01 -6.06
CA THR A 20 -0.26 3.23 -4.95
C THR A 20 -1.49 2.33 -5.04
N ALA A 21 -1.91 1.87 -6.23
CA ALA A 21 -3.08 1.01 -6.37
C ALA A 21 -2.88 -0.37 -5.73
N TYR A 22 -1.63 -0.82 -5.57
CA TYR A 22 -1.29 -2.01 -4.80
C TYR A 22 -1.15 -1.74 -3.29
N GLY A 23 -1.24 -0.50 -2.84
CA GLY A 23 -1.09 -0.11 -1.43
C GLY A 23 -2.34 -0.31 -0.58
N THR A 24 -3.25 -1.21 -0.97
CA THR A 24 -4.48 -1.49 -0.20
C THR A 24 -4.15 -2.28 1.06
N ALA A 25 -4.98 -2.14 2.10
CA ALA A 25 -4.72 -2.81 3.39
C ALA A 25 -4.58 -4.34 3.25
N PRO A 26 -5.46 -5.07 2.52
CA PRO A 26 -5.31 -6.51 2.35
C PRO A 26 -4.05 -6.89 1.56
N MET A 27 -3.66 -6.11 0.55
CA MET A 27 -2.46 -6.39 -0.24
C MET A 27 -1.19 -6.22 0.61
N LEU A 28 -1.14 -5.18 1.45
CA LEU A 28 -0.03 -4.94 2.36
C LEU A 28 0.07 -6.03 3.43
N ALA A 29 -1.06 -6.47 3.99
CA ALA A 29 -1.09 -7.61 4.90
C ALA A 29 -0.60 -8.89 4.24
N TRP A 30 -1.08 -9.19 3.04
CA TRP A 30 -0.59 -10.35 2.28
C TRP A 30 0.94 -10.28 2.06
N MET A 31 1.49 -9.11 1.74
CA MET A 31 2.95 -8.95 1.60
C MET A 31 3.69 -9.19 2.92
N VAL A 32 3.26 -8.53 4.01
CA VAL A 32 3.98 -8.52 5.29
C VAL A 32 3.74 -9.80 6.09
N GLU A 33 2.49 -10.16 6.29
CA GLU A 33 2.05 -11.18 7.26
C GLU A 33 2.10 -12.59 6.65
N GLU A 34 1.69 -12.74 5.39
CA GLU A 34 1.63 -14.06 4.73
C GLU A 34 2.90 -14.37 3.95
N LYS A 35 3.45 -13.37 3.27
CA LYS A 35 4.60 -13.54 2.39
C LYS A 35 5.91 -13.07 2.97
N ASP A 36 5.99 -12.41 4.11
CA ASP A 36 7.28 -11.93 4.64
C ASP A 36 8.10 -11.16 3.56
N ILE A 37 7.43 -10.25 2.87
CA ILE A 37 7.98 -9.39 1.82
C ILE A 37 7.87 -7.94 2.30
N GLU A 38 8.96 -7.19 2.25
CA GLU A 38 8.95 -5.77 2.59
C GLU A 38 8.10 -4.97 1.58
N PRO A 39 7.02 -4.30 2.03
CA PRO A 39 6.12 -3.57 1.14
C PRO A 39 6.68 -2.19 0.80
N HIS A 40 7.46 -2.10 -0.27
CA HIS A 40 7.86 -0.81 -0.85
C HIS A 40 6.71 -0.24 -1.71
N VAL A 41 5.53 -0.12 -1.14
CA VAL A 41 4.32 0.32 -1.85
C VAL A 41 3.76 1.53 -1.11
N PRO A 42 3.48 2.67 -1.79
CA PRO A 42 2.80 3.78 -1.15
C PRO A 42 1.45 3.32 -0.61
N VAL A 43 1.19 3.55 0.67
CA VAL A 43 -0.08 3.20 1.29
C VAL A 43 -1.21 3.95 0.58
N TRP A 44 -2.23 3.22 0.14
CA TRP A 44 -3.48 3.81 -0.30
C TRP A 44 -4.20 4.34 0.93
N ASP A 45 -4.00 5.62 1.21
CA ASP A 45 -4.54 6.30 2.38
C ASP A 45 -5.56 7.37 1.99
N LYS A 46 -6.70 7.35 2.68
CA LYS A 46 -7.79 8.34 2.55
C LYS A 46 -8.05 9.06 3.88
N THR A 47 -7.18 8.87 4.87
CA THR A 47 -7.35 9.40 6.23
C THR A 47 -6.83 10.83 6.38
N GLU A 48 -5.98 11.30 5.46
CA GLU A 48 -5.54 12.69 5.43
C GLU A 48 -6.73 13.63 5.20
N ARG A 49 -6.87 14.60 6.10
CA ARG A 49 -7.88 15.65 5.99
C ARG A 49 -7.26 16.85 5.32
N LYS A 50 -7.93 17.39 4.30
CA LYS A 50 -7.49 18.61 3.58
C LYS A 50 -7.69 19.91 4.38
N ASN A 51 -8.23 19.80 5.58
CA ASN A 51 -8.50 20.94 6.46
C ASN A 51 -7.48 20.92 7.61
N ASP A 52 -7.26 22.05 8.30
CA ASP A 52 -6.40 22.14 9.50
C ASP A 52 -6.96 21.37 10.72
N SER A 53 -7.88 20.42 10.53
CA SER A 53 -8.33 19.55 11.62
C SER A 53 -7.37 18.39 11.80
N PHE A 54 -7.19 17.92 13.05
CA PHE A 54 -6.36 16.74 13.31
C PHE A 54 -6.76 15.54 12.42
N SER A 55 -5.77 14.90 11.83
CA SER A 55 -5.83 13.64 11.09
C SER A 55 -5.82 12.44 12.05
N SER A 56 -5.84 11.21 11.54
CA SER A 56 -5.60 10.02 12.37
C SER A 56 -4.15 9.93 12.86
N ASN A 57 -3.19 10.51 12.13
CA ASN A 57 -1.77 10.44 12.46
C ASN A 57 -1.41 11.28 13.69
N ASP A 58 -2.25 12.25 14.05
CA ASP A 58 -2.11 13.04 15.29
C ASP A 58 -2.54 12.25 16.55
N PHE A 59 -3.07 11.03 16.39
CA PHE A 59 -3.53 10.19 17.48
C PHE A 59 -2.54 9.05 17.68
N HIS A 60 -2.18 8.80 18.93
CA HIS A 60 -1.28 7.72 19.29
C HIS A 60 -2.06 6.42 19.45
N TRP A 61 -1.61 5.35 18.79
CA TRP A 61 -2.14 4.00 18.95
C TRP A 61 -1.42 3.30 20.10
N ASN A 62 -2.17 2.80 21.08
CA ASN A 62 -1.68 1.89 22.11
C ASN A 62 -2.18 0.47 21.78
N GLU A 63 -1.25 -0.43 21.48
CA GLU A 63 -1.53 -1.81 21.09
C GLU A 63 -1.96 -2.68 22.28
N GLU A 64 -1.32 -2.54 23.44
CA GLU A 64 -1.64 -3.33 24.64
C GLU A 64 -3.07 -3.09 25.14
N ALA A 65 -3.54 -1.85 25.04
CA ALA A 65 -4.87 -1.46 25.49
C ALA A 65 -5.91 -1.37 24.35
N GLU A 66 -5.51 -1.68 23.11
CA GLU A 66 -6.31 -1.53 21.88
C GLU A 66 -7.08 -0.20 21.83
N GLU A 67 -6.38 0.93 22.00
CA GLU A 67 -7.02 2.23 22.06
C GLU A 67 -6.21 3.32 21.38
N TYR A 68 -6.90 4.34 20.89
CA TYR A 68 -6.25 5.57 20.44
C TYR A 68 -6.25 6.60 21.57
N ARG A 69 -5.17 7.39 21.66
CA ARG A 69 -5.08 8.57 22.53
C ARG A 69 -4.98 9.81 21.67
N CYS A 70 -5.85 10.78 21.93
CA CYS A 70 -5.84 12.05 21.23
C CYS A 70 -4.72 12.98 21.76
N PRO A 71 -4.39 14.06 21.05
CA PRO A 71 -3.40 15.05 21.52
C PRO A 71 -3.70 15.67 22.90
N ALA A 72 -4.96 15.69 23.31
CA ALA A 72 -5.38 16.16 24.64
C ALA A 72 -5.34 15.03 25.72
N GLY A 73 -4.85 13.84 25.39
CA GLY A 73 -4.73 12.69 26.30
C GLY A 73 -5.98 11.81 26.45
N ASN A 74 -7.12 12.22 25.89
CA ASN A 74 -8.38 11.46 25.99
C ASN A 74 -8.35 10.19 25.12
N ILE A 75 -9.02 9.15 25.62
CA ILE A 75 -9.03 7.82 25.04
C ILE A 75 -10.16 7.67 24.01
N LEU A 76 -9.90 6.91 22.95
CA LEU A 76 -10.87 6.45 21.97
C LEU A 76 -10.85 4.93 21.92
N ARG A 77 -12.01 4.30 22.20
CA ARG A 77 -12.19 2.85 22.18
C ARG A 77 -13.21 2.41 21.16
N SER A 78 -13.09 1.17 20.67
CA SER A 78 -14.11 0.50 19.88
C SER A 78 -15.35 0.21 20.74
N GLU A 79 -15.12 -0.18 22.00
CA GLU A 79 -16.13 -0.44 23.03
C GLU A 79 -15.91 0.40 24.29
N TRP A 80 -17.00 0.93 24.85
CA TRP A 80 -16.97 1.69 26.11
C TRP A 80 -17.66 0.99 27.28
N ARG A 81 -18.29 -0.16 27.02
CA ARG A 81 -19.03 -0.97 27.99
C ARG A 81 -18.67 -2.42 27.72
N ALA A 82 -18.51 -3.21 28.78
CA ALA A 82 -18.37 -4.65 28.64
C ALA A 82 -19.70 -5.24 28.17
N PHE A 83 -19.68 -6.01 27.09
CA PHE A 83 -20.81 -6.81 26.65
C PHE A 83 -20.67 -8.24 27.18
N LYS A 84 -21.80 -8.87 27.52
CA LYS A 84 -21.83 -10.28 27.97
C LYS A 84 -21.34 -11.24 26.88
N ASN A 85 -21.56 -10.89 25.62
CA ASN A 85 -21.07 -11.63 24.45
C ASN A 85 -20.08 -10.74 23.71
N GLU A 86 -18.89 -11.27 23.44
CA GLU A 86 -17.86 -10.59 22.68
C GLU A 86 -18.32 -10.31 21.25
N ARG A 87 -18.05 -9.09 20.78
CA ARG A 87 -18.40 -8.66 19.43
C ARG A 87 -17.11 -8.33 18.70
N SER A 88 -16.98 -8.82 17.48
CA SER A 88 -15.79 -8.55 16.65
C SER A 88 -15.62 -7.06 16.30
N HIS A 89 -16.71 -6.27 16.22
CA HIS A 89 -16.74 -4.87 15.73
C HIS A 89 -16.17 -4.61 14.33
N VAL A 90 -15.69 -5.66 13.66
CA VAL A 90 -15.22 -5.58 12.28
C VAL A 90 -16.42 -5.33 11.38
N THR A 91 -16.36 -4.21 10.67
CA THR A 91 -17.36 -3.85 9.66
C THR A 91 -17.17 -4.69 8.40
N LYS A 92 -18.17 -4.68 7.49
CA LYS A 92 -18.05 -5.30 6.16
C LYS A 92 -16.86 -4.79 5.34
N ALA A 93 -16.29 -3.63 5.70
CA ALA A 93 -15.12 -3.05 5.06
C ALA A 93 -13.79 -3.48 5.70
N ASN A 94 -13.79 -4.49 6.59
CA ASN A 94 -12.61 -4.94 7.34
C ASN A 94 -11.93 -3.80 8.12
N THR A 95 -12.75 -3.02 8.82
CA THR A 95 -12.31 -1.92 9.68
C THR A 95 -13.03 -1.95 11.03
N ILE A 96 -12.38 -1.38 12.05
CA ILE A 96 -12.90 -1.19 13.40
C ILE A 96 -13.00 0.32 13.65
N ILE A 97 -14.08 0.76 14.30
CA ILE A 97 -14.35 2.18 14.56
C ILE A 97 -14.10 2.50 16.03
N PHE A 98 -13.09 3.32 16.28
CA PHE A 98 -12.73 3.85 17.60
C PHE A 98 -13.38 5.21 17.82
N ARG A 99 -13.97 5.43 19.01
CA ARG A 99 -14.78 6.62 19.30
C ARG A 99 -14.37 7.22 20.64
N SER A 100 -14.32 8.54 20.73
CA SER A 100 -14.18 9.24 22.02
C SER A 100 -15.51 9.26 22.79
N ARG A 101 -15.47 9.50 24.11
CA ARG A 101 -16.68 9.87 24.85
C ARG A 101 -17.09 11.30 24.53
N GLN A 102 -18.40 11.54 24.50
CA GLN A 102 -18.96 12.87 24.29
C GLN A 102 -18.62 13.81 25.44
N THR A 103 -18.59 13.31 26.68
CA THR A 103 -18.21 14.07 27.88
C THR A 103 -16.80 14.64 27.74
N ASP A 104 -15.86 13.83 27.27
CA ASP A 104 -14.46 14.21 27.13
C ASP A 104 -14.29 15.26 26.03
N CYS A 105 -15.04 15.14 24.94
CA CYS A 105 -15.01 16.12 23.85
C CYS A 105 -15.80 17.40 24.16
N ALA A 106 -16.80 17.35 25.03
CA ALA A 106 -17.66 18.51 25.31
C ALA A 106 -16.89 19.65 25.98
N THR A 107 -15.98 19.33 26.89
CA THR A 107 -15.16 20.30 27.65
C THR A 107 -13.73 20.44 27.11
N CYS A 108 -13.38 19.72 26.03
CA CYS A 108 -12.01 19.71 25.50
C CYS A 108 -11.66 21.04 24.81
N PRO A 109 -10.55 21.71 25.20
CA PRO A 109 -10.12 22.96 24.57
C PRO A 109 -9.72 22.78 23.09
N MET A 110 -9.31 21.57 22.71
CA MET A 110 -8.92 21.25 21.34
C MET A 110 -10.11 20.83 20.45
N LYS A 111 -11.36 20.85 20.94
CA LYS A 111 -12.53 20.35 20.20
C LYS A 111 -12.70 21.02 18.83
N ALA A 112 -12.52 22.34 18.76
CA ALA A 112 -12.65 23.12 17.53
C ALA A 112 -11.67 22.65 16.44
N LYS A 113 -10.43 22.28 16.81
CA LYS A 113 -9.44 21.73 15.87
C LYS A 113 -9.61 20.22 15.64
N CYS A 114 -10.02 19.47 16.66
CA CYS A 114 -10.10 18.01 16.61
C CYS A 114 -11.33 17.50 15.85
N CYS A 115 -12.52 17.98 16.21
CA CYS A 115 -13.78 17.49 15.66
C CYS A 115 -14.85 18.60 15.68
N PRO A 116 -14.68 19.68 14.89
CA PRO A 116 -15.55 20.87 14.94
C PRO A 116 -17.02 20.56 14.62
N ASN A 117 -17.26 19.68 13.65
CA ASN A 117 -18.59 19.44 13.10
C ASN A 117 -19.31 18.25 13.73
N THR A 118 -18.73 17.62 14.75
CA THR A 118 -19.26 16.39 15.35
C THR A 118 -19.08 16.40 16.86
N PRO A 119 -20.03 15.83 17.64
CA PRO A 119 -19.95 15.82 19.09
C PRO A 119 -18.81 14.94 19.64
N ILE A 120 -18.33 13.98 18.85
CA ILE A 120 -17.27 13.03 19.21
C ILE A 120 -16.30 12.84 18.06
N ARG A 121 -15.08 12.47 18.38
CA ARG A 121 -14.08 12.03 17.41
C ARG A 121 -14.30 10.56 17.07
N LYS A 122 -14.16 10.21 15.79
CA LYS A 122 -14.16 8.84 15.29
C LYS A 122 -12.90 8.59 14.47
N ILE A 123 -12.26 7.42 14.68
CA ILE A 123 -11.14 6.93 13.87
C ILE A 123 -11.52 5.55 13.34
N VAL A 124 -11.37 5.37 12.04
CA VAL A 124 -11.57 4.08 11.38
C VAL A 124 -10.19 3.46 11.18
N ARG A 125 -9.94 2.32 11.83
CA ARG A 125 -8.68 1.58 11.76
C ARG A 125 -8.91 0.32 10.94
N SER A 126 -8.02 0.00 10.00
CA SER A 126 -8.10 -1.29 9.30
C SER A 126 -7.73 -2.43 10.24
N VAL A 127 -8.29 -3.62 10.03
CA VAL A 127 -7.78 -4.83 10.70
C VAL A 127 -6.32 -5.11 10.32
N HIS A 128 -5.88 -4.61 9.16
CA HIS A 128 -4.51 -4.72 8.65
C HIS A 128 -3.69 -3.43 8.85
N GLU A 129 -4.02 -2.62 9.87
CA GLU A 129 -3.30 -1.34 10.07
C GLU A 129 -1.83 -1.54 10.42
N ALA A 130 -1.47 -2.65 11.09
CA ALA A 130 -0.07 -2.98 11.38
C ALA A 130 0.77 -3.09 10.10
N ALA A 131 0.30 -3.82 9.09
CA ALA A 131 0.97 -3.90 7.79
C ALA A 131 1.03 -2.54 7.06
N ARG A 132 0.00 -1.70 7.22
CA ARG A 132 0.03 -0.32 6.70
C ARG A 132 1.09 0.53 7.39
N ASP A 133 1.26 0.38 8.71
CA ASP A 133 2.26 1.09 9.49
C ASP A 133 3.68 0.64 9.11
N VAL A 134 3.90 -0.63 8.78
CA VAL A 134 5.16 -1.12 8.19
C VAL A 134 5.46 -0.40 6.88
N ALA A 135 4.50 -0.35 5.95
CA ALA A 135 4.67 0.35 4.67
C ALA A 135 4.92 1.86 4.84
N ARG A 136 4.24 2.54 5.77
CA ARG A 136 4.50 3.96 6.10
C ARG A 136 5.91 4.17 6.64
N ARG A 137 6.40 3.27 7.50
CA ARG A 137 7.75 3.32 8.05
C ARG A 137 8.80 3.14 6.96
N ILE A 138 8.63 2.13 6.09
CA ILE A 138 9.50 1.91 4.93
C ILE A 138 9.50 3.13 4.02
N ALA A 139 8.34 3.75 3.76
CA ALA A 139 8.25 4.93 2.89
C ALA A 139 9.11 6.12 3.36
N ALA A 140 9.45 6.21 4.65
CA ALA A 140 10.32 7.23 5.20
C ALA A 140 11.83 6.93 5.07
N THR A 141 12.20 5.74 4.58
CA THR A 141 13.58 5.28 4.51
C THR A 141 14.29 5.67 3.20
N PRO A 142 15.64 5.82 3.20
CA PRO A 142 16.43 5.96 1.97
C PRO A 142 16.28 4.76 1.01
N GLU A 143 16.10 3.56 1.54
CA GLU A 143 15.90 2.32 0.79
C GLU A 143 14.66 2.40 -0.09
N TYR A 144 13.58 3.00 0.43
CA TYR A 144 12.38 3.25 -0.35
C TYR A 144 12.61 4.22 -1.52
N VAL A 145 13.40 5.28 -1.31
CA VAL A 145 13.78 6.21 -2.40
C VAL A 145 14.52 5.46 -3.50
N ARG A 146 15.43 4.55 -3.13
CA ARG A 146 16.13 3.68 -4.09
C ARG A 146 15.15 2.77 -4.83
N SER A 147 14.26 2.06 -4.15
CA SER A 147 13.24 1.21 -4.80
C SER A 147 12.36 2.02 -5.76
N ARG A 148 12.02 3.27 -5.40
CA ARG A 148 11.25 4.18 -6.25
C ARG A 148 12.02 4.54 -7.53
N HIS A 149 13.33 4.73 -7.45
CA HIS A 149 14.18 4.91 -8.63
C HIS A 149 14.29 3.65 -9.47
N GLU A 150 14.41 2.47 -8.84
CA GLU A 150 14.45 1.17 -9.53
C GLU A 150 13.15 0.89 -10.29
N ARG A 151 11.99 1.33 -9.77
CA ARG A 151 10.68 1.22 -10.46
C ARG A 151 10.69 1.84 -11.86
N LYS A 152 11.48 2.90 -12.08
CA LYS A 152 11.62 3.55 -13.40
C LYS A 152 12.13 2.58 -14.47
N LYS A 153 12.91 1.55 -14.08
CA LYS A 153 13.36 0.50 -15.02
C LYS A 153 12.18 -0.22 -15.65
N VAL A 154 11.15 -0.52 -14.86
CA VAL A 154 9.90 -1.17 -15.33
C VAL A 154 9.05 -0.19 -16.14
N GLU A 155 8.91 1.06 -15.69
CA GLU A 155 8.19 2.09 -16.44
C GLU A 155 8.77 2.30 -17.84
N MET A 156 10.10 2.28 -17.96
CA MET A 156 10.79 2.35 -19.25
C MET A 156 10.49 1.14 -20.14
N LEU A 157 10.29 -0.05 -19.58
CA LEU A 157 9.87 -1.22 -20.35
C LEU A 157 8.47 -1.00 -20.94
N PHE A 158 7.51 -0.53 -20.15
CA PHE A 158 6.18 -0.20 -20.65
C PHE A 158 6.20 0.95 -21.67
N ALA A 159 7.05 1.95 -21.47
CA ALA A 159 7.22 3.04 -22.43
C ALA A 159 7.76 2.54 -23.78
N HIS A 160 8.72 1.61 -23.79
CA HIS A 160 9.21 1.00 -25.04
C HIS A 160 8.14 0.16 -25.73
N LEU A 161 7.41 -0.65 -24.97
CA LEU A 161 6.35 -1.50 -25.50
C LEU A 161 5.27 -0.66 -26.21
N LYS A 162 4.86 0.46 -25.61
CA LYS A 162 3.91 1.40 -26.22
C LYS A 162 4.52 2.18 -27.39
N ARG A 163 5.62 2.91 -27.15
CA ARG A 163 6.12 3.90 -28.13
C ARG A 163 6.92 3.29 -29.29
N ILE A 164 7.66 2.22 -29.04
CA ILE A 164 8.56 1.58 -30.03
C ILE A 164 7.87 0.39 -30.69
N LEU A 165 7.31 -0.53 -29.89
CA LEU A 165 6.60 -1.70 -30.44
C LEU A 165 5.15 -1.39 -30.85
N LYS A 166 4.68 -0.16 -30.63
CA LYS A 166 3.33 0.31 -31.02
C LYS A 166 2.20 -0.54 -30.45
N LEU A 167 2.41 -1.16 -29.27
CA LEU A 167 1.37 -1.87 -28.54
C LEU A 167 0.47 -0.88 -27.78
N ASP A 168 -0.11 0.06 -28.52
CA ASP A 168 -1.02 1.08 -27.99
C ASP A 168 -2.48 0.60 -27.98
N ARG A 169 -2.80 -0.41 -28.80
CA ARG A 169 -4.10 -1.11 -28.86
C ARG A 169 -3.89 -2.59 -29.12
N LEU A 170 -4.73 -3.41 -28.50
CA LEU A 170 -4.81 -4.84 -28.79
C LEU A 170 -5.64 -5.06 -30.05
N GLN A 171 -5.18 -5.93 -30.94
CA GLN A 171 -5.85 -6.28 -32.19
C GLN A 171 -6.84 -7.44 -32.01
N LEU A 172 -6.48 -8.39 -31.17
CA LEU A 172 -7.27 -9.56 -30.82
C LEU A 172 -8.25 -9.21 -29.70
N ARG A 173 -9.36 -9.95 -29.69
CA ARG A 173 -10.44 -9.76 -28.72
C ARG A 173 -10.38 -10.82 -27.63
N GLY A 174 -10.82 -10.44 -26.43
CA GLY A 174 -10.91 -11.32 -25.28
C GLY A 174 -9.57 -11.50 -24.56
N MET A 175 -9.63 -12.18 -23.41
CA MET A 175 -8.47 -12.37 -22.53
C MET A 175 -7.38 -13.25 -23.17
N SER A 176 -7.77 -14.24 -23.97
CA SER A 176 -6.81 -15.10 -24.70
C SER A 176 -6.03 -14.30 -25.71
N GLY A 177 -6.71 -13.55 -26.59
CA GLY A 177 -6.06 -12.69 -27.58
C GLY A 177 -5.14 -11.65 -26.94
N ALA A 178 -5.59 -11.01 -25.85
CA ALA A 178 -4.75 -10.11 -25.08
C ALA A 178 -3.49 -10.80 -24.53
N SER A 179 -3.64 -12.00 -23.97
CA SER A 179 -2.53 -12.79 -23.44
C SER A 179 -1.50 -13.13 -24.53
N ASP A 180 -1.96 -13.54 -25.72
CA ASP A 180 -1.09 -13.90 -26.84
C ASP A 180 -0.29 -12.69 -27.33
N GLU A 181 -0.97 -11.54 -27.54
CA GLU A 181 -0.31 -10.30 -27.95
C GLU A 181 0.72 -9.82 -26.92
N PHE A 182 0.38 -9.83 -25.63
CA PHE A 182 1.32 -9.43 -24.57
C PHE A 182 2.49 -10.40 -24.45
N THR A 183 2.26 -11.71 -24.64
CA THR A 183 3.32 -12.73 -24.58
C THR A 183 4.32 -12.53 -25.72
N LEU A 184 3.84 -12.33 -26.94
CA LEU A 184 4.70 -12.05 -28.09
C LEU A 184 5.45 -10.72 -27.94
N ALA A 185 4.77 -9.66 -27.51
CA ALA A 185 5.40 -8.36 -27.27
C ALA A 185 6.49 -8.44 -26.18
N ALA A 186 6.22 -9.16 -25.09
CA ALA A 186 7.19 -9.41 -24.03
C ALA A 186 8.39 -10.22 -24.53
N ALA A 187 8.17 -11.25 -25.35
CA ALA A 187 9.24 -12.03 -25.96
C ALA A 187 10.14 -11.17 -26.85
N VAL A 188 9.56 -10.37 -27.76
CA VAL A 188 10.30 -9.42 -28.61
C VAL A 188 11.09 -8.42 -27.76
N GLN A 189 10.48 -7.88 -26.71
CA GLN A 189 11.14 -6.95 -25.80
C GLN A 189 12.32 -7.60 -25.07
N ASN A 190 12.19 -8.85 -24.62
CA ASN A 190 13.26 -9.60 -24.00
C ASN A 190 14.40 -9.89 -24.98
N LEU A 191 14.11 -10.31 -26.21
CA LEU A 191 15.11 -10.52 -27.27
C LEU A 191 15.88 -9.23 -27.59
N ARG A 192 15.18 -8.09 -27.70
CA ARG A 192 15.82 -6.79 -27.92
C ARG A 192 16.76 -6.40 -26.77
N ARG A 193 16.40 -6.74 -25.53
CA ARG A 193 17.28 -6.52 -24.36
C ARG A 193 18.48 -7.47 -24.38
N LEU A 194 18.26 -8.75 -24.67
CA LEU A 194 19.32 -9.74 -24.79
C LEU A 194 20.35 -9.32 -25.84
N ALA A 195 19.90 -8.89 -27.02
CA ALA A 195 20.78 -8.40 -28.08
C ALA A 195 21.68 -7.24 -27.61
N LYS A 196 21.14 -6.30 -26.83
CA LYS A 196 21.92 -5.19 -26.25
C LYS A 196 22.94 -5.63 -25.20
N PHE A 197 22.64 -6.69 -24.44
CA PHE A 197 23.57 -7.23 -23.44
C PHE A 197 24.65 -8.11 -24.08
N ALA A 198 24.29 -8.86 -25.12
CA ALA A 198 25.18 -9.78 -25.81
C ALA A 198 26.06 -9.09 -26.88
N SER A 199 25.67 -7.92 -27.38
CA SER A 199 26.50 -7.12 -28.28
C SER A 199 27.69 -6.53 -27.53
N GLN A 200 28.78 -7.29 -27.40
CA GLN A 200 30.09 -6.69 -27.13
C GLN A 200 30.48 -5.88 -28.37
N GLY A 201 30.98 -4.66 -28.18
CA GLY A 201 31.62 -3.93 -29.27
C GLY A 201 32.79 -4.75 -29.83
N PRO A 202 33.27 -4.47 -31.05
CA PRO A 202 34.48 -5.12 -31.54
C PRO A 202 35.61 -4.92 -30.52
N PRO A 203 36.48 -5.93 -30.30
CA PRO A 203 37.59 -5.81 -29.36
C PRO A 203 38.40 -4.54 -29.66
N SER A 204 38.73 -3.78 -28.62
CA SER A 204 39.37 -2.45 -28.73
C SER A 204 40.83 -2.51 -29.20
N THR A 205 41.35 -3.70 -29.50
CA THR A 205 42.70 -3.92 -30.01
C THR A 205 42.62 -4.88 -31.19
N GLY A 206 42.84 -4.34 -32.38
CA GLY A 206 43.24 -5.09 -33.57
C GLY A 206 44.75 -5.26 -33.61
#